data_AF-A0A9P0BHH0-F1
#
_entry.id   AF-A0A9P0BHH0-F1
#
_cell.length_a   1.000
_cell.length_b   1.000
_cell.length_c   1.000
_cell.angle_alpha   90.00
_cell.angle_beta   90.00
_cell.angle_gamma   90.00
#
_symmetry.space_group_name_H-M   'P 1'
#
loop_
_entity.id
_entity.type
_entity.pdbx_description
1 polymer ?
#
loop_
_entity_poly.entity_id
_entity_poly.type
_entity_poly.pdbx_seq_one_letter_code
_entity_poly.pdbx_strand_id
1 'polypeptide(L)'
;MATFSKFFNTNTNITMLDDLIPSMGLPAFISAIVLCCVGFYLIRKLSVDTKIPVRDSSKNHNWSTIEVSSKAWYCSICDMFLVTGIGVFCDCCGVCACPEDVKKANLKLPCKAIVSTNDVQLHHWVKGNLPLGTICYICDEECCLEPGLNDFQCCWCQRTVHTECLDKMGQVCDFGSFRNMIVPPSCVQVARRKGALNKHLLLRAVKDPGWENWTPLVVIGNKKSGNSDGAQVLSEFRKYLNPVQVIDLSERKPQAALQWCVLLAPRPVKLLIAGGDGTVAWVMTSSYKMDLDVRNQAYKKKI
;
A
#
# COMPACT_ATOMS: atom_id res chain seq x y z
N MET A 1 22.42 -62.66 -47.87
CA MET A 1 23.50 -61.90 -47.20
C MET A 1 23.48 -60.48 -47.79
N ALA A 2 23.42 -59.45 -46.94
CA ALA A 2 23.59 -58.01 -47.21
C ALA A 2 22.48 -57.18 -47.94
N THR A 3 21.71 -56.46 -47.11
CA THR A 3 21.43 -55.00 -47.02
C THR A 3 21.52 -53.98 -48.19
N PHE A 4 20.69 -52.92 -48.03
CA PHE A 4 20.65 -51.54 -48.63
C PHE A 4 20.01 -51.41 -50.04
N SER A 5 19.17 -50.40 -50.41
CA SER A 5 18.78 -49.10 -49.85
C SER A 5 17.50 -48.54 -50.54
N LYS A 6 16.77 -47.60 -49.88
CA LYS A 6 16.07 -46.36 -50.37
C LYS A 6 15.07 -46.49 -51.55
N PHE A 7 13.90 -45.83 -51.65
CA PHE A 7 13.43 -44.49 -51.25
C PHE A 7 11.90 -44.36 -51.54
N PHE A 8 11.16 -43.62 -50.71
CA PHE A 8 9.91 -42.86 -50.94
C PHE A 8 8.65 -43.53 -51.56
N ASN A 9 7.55 -43.53 -50.80
CA ASN A 9 6.36 -42.80 -51.26
C ASN A 9 5.53 -42.24 -50.09
N THR A 10 5.30 -40.94 -50.16
CA THR A 10 4.48 -40.07 -49.32
C THR A 10 3.03 -40.13 -49.79
N ASN A 11 2.06 -40.37 -48.89
CA ASN A 11 0.72 -39.74 -48.92
C ASN A 11 -0.23 -40.38 -47.90
N THR A 12 -0.11 -39.98 -46.64
CA THR A 12 -1.20 -40.10 -45.65
C THR A 12 -0.95 -39.00 -44.63
N ASN A 13 -1.76 -37.94 -44.64
CA ASN A 13 -2.02 -36.97 -43.54
C ASN A 13 -2.42 -35.59 -44.09
N ILE A 14 -3.44 -35.51 -44.95
CA ILE A 14 -4.05 -34.21 -45.33
C ILE A 14 -5.56 -34.16 -45.03
N THR A 15 -6.21 -35.26 -44.64
CA THR A 15 -7.67 -35.31 -44.50
C THR A 15 -8.19 -35.20 -43.05
N MET A 16 -7.37 -34.79 -42.07
CA MET A 16 -7.82 -34.62 -40.67
C MET A 16 -7.85 -33.18 -40.17
N LEU A 17 -7.41 -32.21 -40.98
CA LEU A 17 -7.36 -30.80 -40.58
C LEU A 17 -8.57 -29.98 -41.06
N ASP A 18 -9.33 -30.49 -42.03
CA ASP A 18 -10.49 -29.79 -42.62
C ASP A 18 -11.76 -29.87 -41.75
N ASP A 19 -11.82 -30.78 -40.77
CA ASP A 19 -12.99 -30.97 -39.90
C ASP A 19 -13.04 -30.03 -38.68
N LEU A 20 -12.05 -29.14 -38.52
CA LEU A 20 -12.00 -28.15 -37.44
C LEU A 20 -12.43 -26.74 -37.87
N ILE A 21 -12.82 -26.56 -39.13
CA ILE A 21 -13.26 -25.27 -39.67
C ILE A 21 -14.80 -25.27 -39.65
N PRO A 22 -15.47 -24.42 -38.84
CA PRO A 22 -16.91 -24.28 -38.90
C PRO A 22 -17.34 -23.90 -40.32
N SER A 23 -18.53 -24.32 -40.76
CA SER A 23 -19.12 -24.01 -42.08
C SER A 23 -19.40 -22.52 -42.35
N MET A 24 -18.80 -21.63 -41.56
CA MET A 24 -18.80 -20.19 -41.74
C MET A 24 -17.60 -19.84 -42.61
N GLY A 25 -17.85 -19.37 -43.84
CA GLY A 25 -16.78 -19.06 -44.79
C GLY A 25 -15.66 -18.21 -44.17
N LEU A 26 -14.43 -18.41 -44.65
CA LEU A 26 -13.21 -17.72 -44.20
C LEU A 26 -13.39 -16.21 -43.88
N PRO A 27 -14.18 -15.42 -44.64
CA PRO A 27 -14.43 -14.02 -44.30
C PRO A 27 -15.17 -13.81 -42.96
N ALA A 28 -16.12 -14.69 -42.63
CA ALA A 28 -16.90 -14.62 -41.39
C ALA A 28 -16.06 -14.99 -40.16
N PHE A 29 -15.14 -15.95 -40.31
CA PHE A 29 -14.19 -16.33 -39.27
C PHE A 29 -13.19 -15.20 -38.97
N ILE A 30 -12.63 -14.58 -40.01
CA ILE A 30 -11.73 -13.43 -39.87
C ILE A 30 -12.46 -12.25 -39.21
N SER A 31 -13.69 -11.96 -39.63
CA SER A 31 -14.53 -10.90 -39.04
C SER A 31 -14.80 -11.13 -37.55
N ALA A 32 -15.12 -12.36 -37.15
CA ALA A 32 -15.32 -12.73 -35.75
C ALA A 32 -14.04 -12.54 -34.92
N ILE A 33 -12.88 -12.96 -35.42
CA ILE A 33 -11.59 -12.74 -34.75
C ILE A 33 -11.29 -11.26 -34.59
N VAL A 34 -11.50 -10.45 -35.63
CA VAL A 34 -11.28 -9.00 -35.57
C VAL A 34 -12.21 -8.36 -34.54
N LEU A 35 -13.50 -8.72 -34.52
CA LEU A 35 -14.45 -8.25 -33.51
C LEU A 35 -14.08 -8.67 -32.09
N CYS A 36 -13.61 -9.91 -31.88
CA CYS A 36 -13.13 -10.38 -30.59
C CYS A 36 -11.84 -9.64 -30.16
N CYS A 37 -10.91 -9.40 -31.08
CA CYS A 37 -9.67 -8.67 -30.81
C CYS A 37 -9.93 -7.19 -30.52
N VAL A 38 -10.79 -6.53 -31.31
CA VAL A 38 -11.22 -5.16 -31.09
C VAL A 38 -12.03 -5.06 -29.80
N GLY A 39 -12.96 -5.98 -29.55
CA GLY A 39 -13.71 -6.07 -28.30
C GLY A 39 -12.81 -6.27 -27.09
N PHE A 40 -11.83 -7.18 -27.15
CA PHE A 40 -10.84 -7.38 -26.10
C PHE A 40 -9.94 -6.15 -25.91
N TYR A 41 -9.51 -5.51 -27.01
CA TYR A 41 -8.72 -4.28 -26.98
C TYR A 41 -9.52 -3.12 -26.38
N LEU A 42 -10.78 -2.96 -26.76
CA LEU A 42 -11.70 -1.97 -26.20
C LEU A 42 -11.99 -2.26 -24.73
N ILE A 43 -12.26 -3.51 -24.34
CA ILE A 43 -12.43 -3.91 -22.94
C ILE A 43 -11.15 -3.63 -22.14
N ARG A 44 -9.96 -3.87 -22.70
CA ARG A 44 -8.69 -3.51 -22.05
C ARG A 44 -8.44 -2.00 -21.99
N LYS A 45 -8.85 -1.25 -23.02
CA LYS A 45 -8.69 0.21 -23.08
C LYS A 45 -9.71 0.94 -22.20
N LEU A 46 -10.92 0.39 -22.06
CA LEU A 46 -12.00 0.84 -21.17
C LEU A 46 -11.82 0.34 -19.74
N SER A 47 -11.14 -0.79 -19.54
CA SER A 47 -10.58 -1.16 -18.24
C SER A 47 -9.48 -0.17 -17.90
N VAL A 48 -9.87 1.00 -17.39
CA VAL A 48 -8.95 1.86 -16.65
C VAL A 48 -8.30 0.95 -15.61
N ASP A 49 -6.98 0.78 -15.68
CA ASP A 49 -6.24 -0.05 -14.71
C ASP A 49 -6.20 0.73 -13.38
N THR A 50 -7.36 0.82 -12.71
CA THR A 50 -7.59 1.48 -11.42
C THR A 50 -7.05 0.65 -10.26
N LYS A 51 -6.30 -0.41 -10.56
CA LYS A 51 -5.80 -1.35 -9.57
C LYS A 51 -4.76 -0.65 -8.70
N ILE A 52 -5.00 -0.65 -7.39
CA ILE A 52 -4.10 -0.02 -6.42
C ILE A 52 -3.02 -1.03 -6.06
N PRO A 53 -1.75 -0.80 -6.41
CA PRO A 53 -0.67 -1.69 -5.99
C PRO A 53 -0.50 -1.61 -4.49
N VAL A 54 -0.37 -2.77 -3.86
CA VAL A 54 -0.09 -2.94 -2.44
C VAL A 54 1.34 -3.42 -2.30
N ARG A 55 2.10 -2.70 -1.47
CA ARG A 55 3.49 -3.05 -1.16
C ARG A 55 3.52 -4.30 -0.29
N ASP A 56 4.50 -5.17 -0.52
CA ASP A 56 4.75 -6.31 0.34
C ASP A 56 5.55 -5.87 1.59
N SER A 57 4.85 -5.59 2.70
CA SER A 57 5.47 -5.16 3.95
C SER A 57 6.22 -6.28 4.68
N SER A 58 6.09 -7.54 4.25
CA SER A 58 6.77 -8.67 4.91
C SER A 58 8.24 -8.81 4.50
N LYS A 59 8.67 -8.12 3.44
CA LYS A 59 10.01 -8.28 2.87
C LYS A 59 10.94 -7.11 3.16
N ASN A 60 10.39 -5.90 3.13
CA ASN A 60 11.19 -4.68 3.23
C ASN A 60 10.44 -3.60 4.00
N HIS A 61 11.17 -2.84 4.80
CA HIS A 61 10.71 -1.56 5.36
C HIS A 61 10.64 -0.48 4.29
N ASN A 62 9.95 0.64 4.57
CA ASN A 62 9.82 1.78 3.65
C ASN A 62 10.85 2.85 4.00
N TRP A 63 12.09 2.56 3.64
CA TRP A 63 13.24 3.38 4.02
C TRP A 63 13.20 4.76 3.37
N SER A 64 13.42 5.77 4.21
CA SER A 64 13.64 7.17 3.85
C SER A 64 14.86 7.68 4.60
N THR A 65 15.59 8.62 4.01
CA THR A 65 16.75 9.23 4.64
C THR A 65 16.33 10.06 5.85
N ILE A 66 17.08 9.97 6.94
CA ILE A 66 16.87 10.82 8.11
C ILE A 66 17.32 12.25 7.76
N GLU A 67 16.38 13.18 7.82
CA GLU A 67 16.62 14.61 7.59
C GLU A 67 17.29 15.27 8.80
N VAL A 68 17.85 16.47 8.58
CA VAL A 68 18.49 17.26 9.63
C VAL A 68 17.46 17.68 10.67
N SER A 69 17.63 17.16 11.89
CA SER A 69 16.77 17.43 13.03
C SER A 69 17.60 17.57 14.30
N SER A 70 17.05 18.24 15.32
CA SER A 70 17.65 18.34 16.66
C SER A 70 17.57 17.04 17.46
N LYS A 71 16.86 16.02 16.95
CA LYS A 71 16.67 14.73 17.60
C LYS A 71 17.83 13.79 17.30
N ALA A 72 18.30 13.10 18.33
CA ALA A 72 19.23 11.98 18.20
C ALA A 72 18.52 10.75 17.66
N TRP A 73 19.16 10.08 16.69
CA TRP A 73 18.67 8.84 16.10
C TRP A 73 19.64 7.70 16.39
N TYR A 74 19.12 6.49 16.58
CA TYR A 74 19.91 5.30 16.86
C TYR A 74 19.47 4.14 15.97
N CYS A 75 20.43 3.32 15.54
CA CYS A 75 20.19 2.15 14.72
C CYS A 75 19.46 1.07 15.52
N SER A 76 18.30 0.60 15.07
CA SER A 76 17.50 -0.45 15.72
C SER A 76 18.13 -1.86 15.68
N ILE A 77 19.38 -1.98 15.21
CA ILE A 77 20.09 -3.27 15.05
C ILE A 77 21.40 -3.29 15.86
N CYS A 78 22.20 -2.24 15.78
CA CYS A 78 23.49 -2.15 16.46
C CYS A 78 23.52 -1.12 17.59
N ASP A 79 22.40 -0.45 17.86
CA ASP A 79 22.20 0.57 18.90
C ASP A 79 23.14 1.79 18.77
N MET A 80 23.90 1.89 17.67
CA MET A 80 24.81 3.00 17.40
C MET A 80 24.05 4.26 17.01
N PHE A 81 24.58 5.41 17.45
CA PHE A 81 24.10 6.72 17.04
C PHE A 81 24.19 6.89 15.52
N LEU A 82 23.10 7.34 14.91
CA LEU A 82 23.00 7.61 13.49
C LEU A 82 23.28 9.08 13.23
N VAL A 83 24.39 9.33 12.54
CA VAL A 83 24.68 10.66 12.02
C VAL A 83 23.60 11.05 11.02
N THR A 84 23.03 12.22 11.25
CA THR A 84 22.07 12.87 10.39
C THR A 84 22.50 12.84 8.91
N GLY A 85 21.58 12.49 8.02
CA GLY A 85 21.85 12.40 6.57
C GLY A 85 22.54 11.11 6.11
N ILE A 86 22.99 10.25 7.03
CA ILE A 86 23.59 8.94 6.71
C ILE A 86 22.62 7.80 7.04
N GLY A 87 21.95 7.89 8.19
CA GLY A 87 20.96 6.90 8.62
C GLY A 87 19.67 6.94 7.81
N VAL A 88 18.95 5.82 7.81
CA VAL A 88 17.60 5.72 7.25
C VAL A 88 16.60 5.34 8.32
N PHE A 89 15.35 5.77 8.15
CA PHE A 89 14.22 5.36 8.96
C PHE A 89 13.10 4.83 8.07
N CYS A 90 12.30 3.91 8.60
CA CYS A 90 11.10 3.45 7.94
C CYS A 90 9.94 4.41 8.24
N ASP A 91 9.41 5.09 7.22
CA ASP A 91 8.27 6.01 7.41
C ASP A 91 6.95 5.33 7.79
N CYS A 92 6.85 4.00 7.67
CA CYS A 92 5.70 3.23 8.13
C CYS A 92 5.76 2.88 9.63
N CYS A 93 6.85 2.28 10.12
CA CYS A 93 6.93 1.76 11.50
C CYS A 93 7.85 2.56 12.43
N GLY A 94 8.79 3.35 11.90
CA GLY A 94 9.76 4.10 12.71
C GLY A 94 11.08 3.38 12.99
N VAL A 95 11.25 2.12 12.54
CA VAL A 95 12.55 1.41 12.63
C VAL A 95 13.63 2.22 11.93
N CYS A 96 14.80 2.34 12.55
CA CYS A 96 15.94 3.05 12.00
C CYS A 96 17.11 2.11 11.76
N ALA A 97 17.93 2.38 10.75
CA ALA A 97 19.09 1.57 10.45
C ALA A 97 20.24 2.41 9.87
N CYS A 98 21.47 2.03 10.20
CA CYS A 98 22.63 2.49 9.43
C CYS A 98 22.66 1.79 8.05
N PRO A 99 23.38 2.35 7.06
CA PRO A 99 23.44 1.78 5.71
C PRO A 99 23.82 0.29 5.68
N GLU A 100 24.72 -0.15 6.57
CA GLU A 100 25.17 -1.55 6.63
C GLU A 100 24.11 -2.50 7.21
N ASP A 101 23.24 -2.00 8.09
CA ASP A 101 22.26 -2.81 8.81
C ASP A 101 20.86 -2.83 8.16
N VAL A 102 20.61 -2.06 7.09
CA VAL A 102 19.31 -2.05 6.37
C VAL A 102 18.82 -3.47 6.03
N LYS A 103 19.72 -4.32 5.52
CA LYS A 103 19.39 -5.72 5.18
C LYS A 103 19.07 -6.55 6.42
N LYS A 104 19.81 -6.35 7.51
CA LYS A 104 19.56 -7.04 8.79
C LYS A 104 18.24 -6.59 9.40
N ALA A 105 17.91 -5.31 9.32
CA ALA A 105 16.64 -4.75 9.79
C ALA A 105 15.43 -5.31 9.03
N ASN A 106 15.51 -5.42 7.70
CA ASN A 106 14.48 -6.08 6.89
C ASN A 106 14.25 -7.55 7.27
N LEU A 107 15.29 -8.25 7.72
CA LEU A 107 15.21 -9.66 8.09
C LEU A 107 14.72 -9.88 9.54
N LYS A 108 15.24 -9.09 10.49
CA LYS A 108 15.02 -9.31 11.93
C LYS A 108 13.80 -8.60 12.48
N LEU A 109 13.44 -7.44 11.93
CA LEU A 109 12.38 -6.59 12.47
C LEU A 109 11.19 -6.56 11.51
N PRO A 110 9.97 -6.91 11.97
CA PRO A 110 8.79 -6.80 11.13
C PRO A 110 8.48 -5.33 10.85
N CYS A 111 7.97 -5.02 9.66
CA CYS A 111 7.43 -3.70 9.35
C CYS A 111 5.94 -3.60 9.73
N LYS A 112 5.40 -2.38 9.74
CA LYS A 112 3.97 -2.10 9.92
C LYS A 112 3.16 -2.85 8.87
N ALA A 113 2.26 -3.72 9.34
CA ALA A 113 1.48 -4.59 8.47
C ALA A 113 0.51 -3.79 7.60
N ILE A 114 0.44 -4.12 6.31
CA ILE A 114 -0.58 -3.54 5.42
C ILE A 114 -1.83 -4.41 5.35
N VAL A 115 -1.63 -5.74 5.40
CA VAL A 115 -2.67 -6.77 5.34
C VAL A 115 -2.45 -7.76 6.49
N SER A 116 -3.53 -8.23 7.11
CA SER A 116 -3.52 -9.29 8.11
C SER A 116 -4.64 -10.29 7.84
N THR A 117 -4.40 -11.57 8.11
CA THR A 117 -5.45 -12.60 8.15
C THR A 117 -6.07 -12.77 9.53
N ASN A 118 -5.46 -12.18 10.56
CA ASN A 118 -5.97 -12.16 11.92
C ASN A 118 -6.84 -10.91 12.10
N ASP A 119 -8.07 -11.11 12.58
CA ASP A 119 -9.01 -10.03 12.89
C ASP A 119 -8.59 -9.22 14.13
N VAL A 120 -7.81 -9.82 15.04
CA VAL A 120 -7.26 -9.14 16.21
C VAL A 120 -5.95 -8.43 15.86
N GLN A 121 -5.92 -7.11 16.03
CA GLN A 121 -4.71 -6.33 15.88
C GLN A 121 -3.92 -6.33 17.19
N LEU A 122 -2.71 -6.89 17.18
CA LEU A 122 -1.77 -6.75 18.29
C LEU A 122 -1.01 -5.43 18.19
N HIS A 123 -0.49 -4.96 19.32
CA HIS A 123 0.48 -3.86 19.33
C HIS A 123 1.71 -4.22 18.51
N HIS A 124 2.20 -3.25 17.74
CA HIS A 124 3.44 -3.36 16.98
C HIS A 124 4.44 -2.37 17.57
N TRP A 125 5.21 -2.85 18.54
CA TRP A 125 6.17 -2.05 19.28
C TRP A 125 7.47 -1.86 18.49
N VAL A 126 7.94 -0.62 18.44
CA VAL A 126 9.26 -0.23 17.94
C VAL A 126 10.03 0.40 19.09
N LYS A 127 11.25 -0.09 19.33
CA LYS A 127 12.09 0.35 20.44
C LYS A 127 12.79 1.67 20.12
N GLY A 128 12.76 2.61 21.05
CA GLY A 128 13.52 3.85 21.00
C GLY A 128 13.16 4.79 19.87
N ASN A 129 14.03 5.78 19.64
CA ASN A 129 13.79 6.88 18.72
C ASN A 129 12.42 7.53 18.94
N LEU A 130 12.03 7.73 20.20
CA LEU A 130 10.75 8.36 20.52
C LEU A 130 10.77 9.86 20.22
N PRO A 131 9.62 10.49 19.92
CA PRO A 131 9.53 11.95 19.91
C PRO A 131 9.91 12.54 21.28
N LEU A 132 10.51 13.74 21.26
CA LEU A 132 10.89 14.45 22.49
C LEU A 132 9.65 14.82 23.30
N GLY A 133 9.74 14.71 24.64
CA GLY A 133 8.62 15.03 25.54
C GLY A 133 7.45 14.05 25.47
N THR A 134 7.69 12.80 25.06
CA THR A 134 6.65 11.77 25.09
C THR A 134 6.47 11.20 26.49
N ILE A 135 5.23 10.87 26.83
CA ILE A 135 4.83 10.41 28.16
C ILE A 135 4.41 8.95 28.09
N CYS A 136 4.80 8.16 29.09
CA CYS A 136 4.39 6.79 29.20
C CYS A 136 2.89 6.68 29.43
N TYR A 137 2.21 5.87 28.62
CA TYR A 137 0.77 5.62 28.74
C TYR A 137 0.37 4.89 30.05
N ILE A 138 1.32 4.27 30.75
CA ILE A 138 1.06 3.44 31.93
C ILE A 138 1.27 4.19 33.25
N CYS A 139 2.37 4.95 33.37
CA CYS A 139 2.72 5.65 34.62
C CYS A 139 2.63 7.18 34.53
N ASP A 140 2.32 7.73 33.35
CA ASP A 140 2.24 9.17 33.10
C ASP A 140 3.55 9.96 33.35
N GLU A 141 4.70 9.28 33.32
CA GLU A 141 6.04 9.90 33.41
C GLU A 141 6.71 9.99 32.04
N GLU A 142 7.69 10.91 31.89
CA GLU A 142 8.41 11.13 30.63
C GLU A 142 9.25 9.90 30.21
N CYS A 143 9.18 9.54 28.93
CA CYS A 143 10.00 8.48 28.32
C CYS A 143 11.33 9.04 27.78
N CYS A 144 12.31 8.16 27.57
CA CYS A 144 13.60 8.48 26.94
C CYS A 144 14.42 9.56 27.66
N LEU A 145 14.48 9.50 29.00
CA LEU A 145 15.35 10.36 29.80
C LEU A 145 16.84 10.10 29.54
N GLU A 146 17.18 8.86 29.19
CA GLU A 146 18.55 8.45 28.86
C GLU A 146 18.78 8.34 27.34
N PRO A 147 19.95 8.78 26.84
CA PRO A 147 20.31 8.61 25.43
C PRO A 147 20.35 7.13 25.02
N GLY A 148 19.77 6.80 23.87
CA GLY A 148 19.82 5.45 23.30
C GLY A 148 18.48 4.93 22.81
N LEU A 149 18.40 3.62 22.59
CA LEU A 149 17.17 2.92 22.25
C LEU A 149 16.47 2.41 23.50
N ASN A 150 15.82 3.33 24.18
CA ASN A 150 15.02 3.08 25.38
C ASN A 150 13.53 3.19 25.05
N ASP A 151 12.72 2.45 25.80
CA ASP A 151 11.27 2.51 25.71
C ASP A 151 10.71 2.11 24.34
N PHE A 152 9.38 2.12 24.22
CA PHE A 152 8.69 1.57 23.07
C PHE A 152 7.57 2.48 22.60
N GLN A 153 7.36 2.54 21.29
CA GLN A 153 6.18 3.15 20.68
C GLN A 153 5.45 2.15 19.81
N CYS A 154 4.13 2.09 19.93
CA CYS A 154 3.31 1.29 19.02
C CYS A 154 3.04 2.06 17.74
N CYS A 155 3.43 1.52 16.57
CA CYS A 155 3.26 2.20 15.28
C CYS A 155 1.79 2.29 14.78
N TRP A 156 0.84 1.73 15.54
CA TRP A 156 -0.59 1.85 15.27
C TRP A 156 -1.24 2.90 16.16
N CYS A 157 -1.34 2.62 17.47
CA CYS A 157 -2.00 3.53 18.41
C CYS A 157 -1.14 4.72 18.86
N GLN A 158 0.14 4.76 18.48
CA GLN A 158 1.11 5.81 18.79
C GLN A 158 1.47 5.97 20.28
N ARG A 159 0.91 5.14 21.16
CA ARG A 159 1.25 5.14 22.59
C ARG A 159 2.72 4.80 22.79
N THR A 160 3.33 5.52 23.72
CA THR A 160 4.68 5.30 24.23
C THR A 160 4.61 4.62 25.59
N VAL A 161 5.49 3.67 25.86
CA VAL A 161 5.53 2.89 27.10
C VAL A 161 6.98 2.64 27.48
N HIS A 162 7.33 2.80 28.77
CA HIS A 162 8.65 2.46 29.27
C HIS A 162 8.94 0.96 29.14
N THR A 163 10.22 0.61 29.14
CA THR A 163 10.65 -0.79 29.12
C THR A 163 10.02 -1.61 30.25
N GLU A 164 10.01 -1.08 31.47
CA GLU A 164 9.48 -1.73 32.68
C GLU A 164 7.94 -1.71 32.72
N CYS A 165 7.32 -0.82 31.96
CA CYS A 165 5.87 -0.68 31.87
C CYS A 165 5.26 -1.54 30.75
N LEU A 166 6.08 -2.11 29.85
CA LEU A 166 5.61 -2.84 28.68
C LEU A 166 4.75 -4.06 29.06
N ASP A 167 5.13 -4.79 30.10
CA ASP A 167 4.40 -5.99 30.57
C ASP A 167 3.04 -5.64 31.21
N LYS A 168 2.85 -4.39 31.64
CA LYS A 168 1.56 -3.89 32.16
C LYS A 168 0.62 -3.48 31.03
N MET A 169 1.12 -3.39 29.79
CA MET A 169 0.33 -3.03 28.63
C MET A 169 -0.35 -4.26 28.03
N GLY A 170 -1.64 -4.11 27.70
CA GLY A 170 -2.37 -5.15 26.98
C GLY A 170 -1.76 -5.45 25.61
N GLN A 171 -1.91 -6.68 25.11
CA GLN A 171 -1.35 -7.07 23.81
C GLN A 171 -2.18 -6.58 22.62
N VAL A 172 -3.48 -6.34 22.81
CA VAL A 172 -4.41 -5.95 21.75
C VAL A 172 -4.41 -4.43 21.57
N CYS A 173 -4.14 -3.99 20.35
CA CYS A 173 -4.12 -2.59 19.97
C CYS A 173 -5.51 -2.13 19.52
N ASP A 174 -5.95 -1.00 20.06
CA ASP A 174 -7.20 -0.33 19.74
C ASP A 174 -7.07 0.75 18.64
N PHE A 175 -5.88 0.90 18.05
CA PHE A 175 -5.51 1.95 17.08
C PHE A 175 -5.52 3.40 17.61
N GLY A 176 -5.74 3.60 18.92
CA GLY A 176 -5.66 4.91 19.57
C GLY A 176 -6.56 5.99 18.97
N SER A 177 -6.15 7.24 19.10
CA SER A 177 -6.96 8.42 18.75
C SER A 177 -7.33 8.51 17.25
N PHE A 178 -6.54 7.90 16.37
CA PHE A 178 -6.76 7.92 14.93
C PHE A 178 -7.56 6.73 14.41
N ARG A 179 -8.04 5.85 15.31
CA ARG A 179 -8.79 4.62 14.98
C ARG A 179 -9.83 4.83 13.88
N ASN A 180 -10.70 5.82 14.01
CA ASN A 180 -11.80 6.02 13.05
C ASN A 180 -11.34 6.45 11.65
N MET A 181 -10.08 6.83 11.47
CA MET A 181 -9.49 7.19 10.17
C MET A 181 -8.67 6.06 9.54
N ILE A 182 -8.34 5.01 10.30
CA ILE A 182 -7.47 3.93 9.86
C ILE A 182 -8.30 2.82 9.21
N VAL A 183 -7.80 2.26 8.11
CA VAL A 183 -8.27 1.00 7.54
C VAL A 183 -7.43 -0.12 8.16
N PRO A 184 -8.00 -0.95 9.05
CA PRO A 184 -7.24 -2.01 9.73
C PRO A 184 -6.62 -3.00 8.74
N PRO A 185 -5.46 -3.61 9.05
CA PRO A 185 -4.85 -4.62 8.18
C PRO A 185 -5.78 -5.80 7.85
N SER A 186 -6.63 -6.22 8.79
CA SER A 186 -7.64 -7.27 8.60
C SER A 186 -8.75 -6.89 7.62
N CYS A 187 -8.97 -5.59 7.40
CA CYS A 187 -9.96 -5.08 6.45
C CYS A 187 -9.42 -4.99 5.02
N VAL A 188 -8.12 -5.11 4.79
CA VAL A 188 -7.51 -4.95 3.45
C VAL A 188 -7.50 -6.29 2.71
N GLN A 189 -8.29 -6.40 1.63
CA GLN A 189 -8.32 -7.61 0.81
C GLN A 189 -7.50 -7.42 -0.47
N VAL A 190 -6.53 -8.30 -0.70
CA VAL A 190 -5.63 -8.23 -1.86
C VAL A 190 -5.76 -9.43 -2.78
N ALA A 191 -5.48 -9.21 -4.07
CA ALA A 191 -5.36 -10.26 -5.08
C ALA A 191 -3.96 -10.25 -5.69
N ARG A 192 -3.42 -11.45 -5.98
CA ARG A 192 -2.17 -11.60 -6.74
C ARG A 192 -2.46 -11.54 -8.22
N ARG A 193 -1.71 -10.72 -8.97
CA ARG A 193 -1.77 -10.71 -10.44
C ARG A 193 -1.11 -11.99 -10.98
N LYS A 194 -1.88 -12.85 -11.66
CA LYS A 194 -1.34 -14.02 -12.38
C LYS A 194 -0.55 -13.55 -13.62
N GLY A 195 0.62 -14.14 -13.86
CA GLY A 195 1.38 -14.00 -15.13
C GLY A 195 2.29 -12.78 -15.28
N ALA A 196 2.47 -11.93 -14.26
CA ALA A 196 3.48 -10.87 -14.31
C ALA A 196 4.81 -11.38 -13.73
N LEU A 197 5.94 -11.06 -14.39
CA LEU A 197 7.30 -11.31 -13.89
C LEU A 197 7.48 -10.77 -12.46
N ASN A 198 6.78 -9.68 -12.14
CA ASN A 198 6.67 -9.12 -10.79
C ASN A 198 5.29 -9.42 -10.19
N LYS A 199 5.27 -10.25 -9.14
CA LYS A 199 4.08 -10.65 -8.37
C LYS A 199 3.55 -9.49 -7.51
N HIS A 200 3.04 -8.42 -8.12
CA HIS A 200 2.45 -7.32 -7.37
C HIS A 200 1.12 -7.74 -6.73
N LEU A 201 0.94 -7.40 -5.46
CA LEU A 201 -0.35 -7.47 -4.77
C LEU A 201 -1.19 -6.26 -5.18
N LEU A 202 -2.48 -6.48 -5.42
CA LEU A 202 -3.42 -5.44 -5.85
C LEU A 202 -4.57 -5.39 -4.85
N LEU A 203 -4.96 -4.18 -4.45
CA LEU A 203 -6.13 -3.99 -3.59
C LEU A 203 -7.37 -4.41 -4.37
N ARG A 204 -8.16 -5.31 -3.77
CA ARG A 204 -9.38 -5.86 -4.35
C ARG A 204 -10.62 -5.28 -3.69
N ALA A 205 -10.63 -5.23 -2.37
CA ALA A 205 -11.76 -4.77 -1.57
C ALA A 205 -11.27 -4.27 -0.20
N VAL A 206 -12.11 -3.49 0.48
CA VAL A 206 -11.91 -3.06 1.85
C VAL A 206 -13.15 -3.42 2.66
N LYS A 207 -12.99 -4.21 3.71
CA LYS A 207 -14.07 -4.59 4.61
C LYS A 207 -14.33 -3.46 5.62
N ASP A 208 -15.59 -3.28 5.97
CA ASP A 208 -15.99 -2.43 7.08
C ASP A 208 -15.57 -3.08 8.43
N PRO A 209 -14.84 -2.39 9.30
CA PRO A 209 -14.45 -2.92 10.61
C PRO A 209 -15.61 -2.96 11.63
N GLY A 210 -16.80 -2.43 11.30
CA GLY A 210 -17.95 -2.38 12.19
C GLY A 210 -17.85 -1.32 13.28
N TRP A 211 -16.93 -0.36 13.13
CA TRP A 211 -16.68 0.68 14.12
C TRP A 211 -17.67 1.83 13.99
N GLU A 212 -18.16 2.32 15.14
CA GLU A 212 -19.00 3.51 15.19
C GLU A 212 -18.25 4.73 14.67
N ASN A 213 -18.90 5.53 13.83
CA ASN A 213 -18.34 6.77 13.26
C ASN A 213 -17.02 6.56 12.46
N TRP A 214 -16.75 5.35 12.00
CA TRP A 214 -15.61 5.07 11.12
C TRP A 214 -15.73 5.84 9.80
N THR A 215 -14.75 6.71 9.58
CA THR A 215 -14.64 7.56 8.39
C THR A 215 -13.18 7.54 7.93
N PRO A 216 -12.78 6.55 7.12
CA PRO A 216 -11.40 6.36 6.71
C PRO A 216 -10.85 7.59 5.99
N LEU A 217 -9.59 7.91 6.29
CA LEU A 217 -8.83 8.97 5.64
C LEU A 217 -7.94 8.36 4.56
N VAL A 218 -8.01 8.87 3.33
CA VAL A 218 -7.09 8.53 2.25
C VAL A 218 -6.32 9.79 1.90
N VAL A 219 -4.99 9.68 1.95
CA VAL A 219 -4.08 10.80 1.72
C VAL A 219 -3.46 10.64 0.35
N ILE A 220 -3.59 11.68 -0.47
CA ILE A 220 -3.09 11.72 -1.84
C ILE A 220 -2.08 12.85 -1.91
N GLY A 221 -0.86 12.56 -2.34
CA GLY A 221 0.17 13.57 -2.52
C GLY A 221 1.01 13.30 -3.74
N ASN A 222 1.80 14.28 -4.17
CA ASN A 222 2.72 14.14 -5.29
C ASN A 222 4.11 14.60 -4.88
N LYS A 223 5.04 13.66 -4.69
CA LYS A 223 6.42 13.98 -4.28
C LYS A 223 7.18 14.83 -5.30
N LYS A 224 6.75 14.83 -6.56
CA LYS A 224 7.41 15.57 -7.66
C LYS A 224 6.84 16.98 -7.89
N SER A 225 5.83 17.39 -7.14
CA SER A 225 5.22 18.72 -7.29
C SER A 225 5.69 19.69 -6.20
N GLY A 226 5.87 20.96 -6.56
CA GLY A 226 6.17 22.03 -5.60
C GLY A 226 7.60 21.97 -5.03
N ASN A 227 7.74 22.43 -3.79
CA ASN A 227 8.99 22.50 -3.00
C ASN A 227 9.40 21.17 -2.34
N SER A 228 8.89 20.03 -2.82
CA SER A 228 9.17 18.67 -2.30
C SER A 228 8.58 18.28 -0.94
N ASP A 229 7.81 19.16 -0.28
CA ASP A 229 7.12 18.86 1.00
C ASP A 229 6.15 17.66 0.92
N GLY A 230 5.68 17.33 -0.29
CA GLY A 230 4.82 16.16 -0.51
C GLY A 230 5.44 14.84 -0.04
N ALA A 231 6.78 14.71 -0.09
CA ALA A 231 7.46 13.53 0.45
C ALA A 231 7.34 13.46 1.98
N GLN A 232 7.58 14.58 2.68
CA GLN A 232 7.49 14.68 4.12
C GLN A 232 6.05 14.47 4.62
N VAL A 233 5.07 15.08 3.95
CA VAL A 233 3.65 14.90 4.29
C VAL A 233 3.23 13.44 4.15
N LEU A 234 3.56 12.80 3.02
CA LEU A 234 3.24 11.38 2.81
C LEU A 234 3.96 10.48 3.82
N SER A 235 5.22 10.79 4.15
CA SER A 235 6.01 10.10 5.17
C SER A 235 5.31 10.16 6.52
N GLU A 236 4.84 11.34 6.95
CA GLU A 236 4.13 11.46 8.22
C GLU A 236 2.82 10.68 8.27
N PHE A 237 1.99 10.77 7.24
CA PHE A 237 0.72 10.05 7.23
C PHE A 237 0.89 8.52 7.24
N ARG A 238 2.01 7.95 6.75
CA ARG A 238 2.29 6.51 6.84
C ARG A 238 2.55 6.04 8.27
N LYS A 239 3.06 6.92 9.14
CA LYS A 239 3.24 6.63 10.57
C LYS A 239 1.91 6.42 11.28
N TYR A 240 0.89 7.20 10.94
CA TYR A 240 -0.42 7.17 11.61
C TYR A 240 -1.43 6.23 10.94
N LEU A 241 -1.49 6.20 9.61
CA LEU A 241 -2.48 5.43 8.85
C LEU A 241 -1.95 4.05 8.44
N ASN A 242 -2.82 3.19 7.90
CA ASN A 242 -2.34 2.04 7.16
C ASN A 242 -1.62 2.54 5.88
N PRO A 243 -0.37 2.13 5.60
CA PRO A 243 0.39 2.66 4.46
C PRO A 243 -0.31 2.55 3.10
N VAL A 244 -1.27 1.63 2.93
CA VAL A 244 -2.08 1.53 1.71
C VAL A 244 -2.98 2.75 1.48
N GLN A 245 -3.35 3.47 2.54
CA GLN A 245 -4.18 4.68 2.50
C GLN A 245 -3.40 5.92 2.03
N VAL A 246 -2.07 5.82 1.90
CA VAL A 246 -1.18 6.96 1.60
C VAL A 246 -0.61 6.81 0.20
N ILE A 247 -1.08 7.66 -0.71
CA ILE A 247 -0.98 7.46 -2.15
C ILE A 247 -0.09 8.54 -2.77
N ASP A 248 0.98 8.09 -3.42
CA ASP A 248 1.90 8.95 -4.15
C ASP A 248 1.54 8.96 -5.65
N LEU A 249 1.10 10.11 -6.14
CA LEU A 249 0.74 10.35 -7.53
C LEU A 249 1.96 10.41 -8.46
N SER A 250 3.18 10.50 -7.92
CA SER A 250 4.40 10.39 -8.74
C SER A 250 4.65 8.96 -9.25
N GLU A 251 4.00 7.98 -8.61
CA GLU A 251 4.09 6.56 -8.92
C GLU A 251 2.85 6.03 -9.66
N ARG A 252 1.71 6.71 -9.55
CA ARG A 252 0.42 6.21 -10.07
C ARG A 252 -0.54 7.33 -10.44
N LYS A 253 -1.53 7.00 -11.27
CA LYS A 253 -2.53 7.98 -11.73
C LYS A 253 -3.60 8.24 -10.65
N PRO A 254 -4.21 9.44 -10.61
CA PRO A 254 -5.25 9.78 -9.64
C PRO A 254 -6.45 8.85 -9.64
N GLN A 255 -6.79 8.20 -10.76
CA GLN A 255 -7.89 7.25 -10.84
C GLN A 255 -7.69 6.06 -9.89
N ALA A 256 -6.44 5.59 -9.74
CA ALA A 256 -6.13 4.55 -8.78
C ALA A 256 -6.31 5.06 -7.34
N ALA A 257 -6.04 6.34 -7.07
CA ALA A 257 -6.29 6.92 -5.76
C ALA A 257 -7.78 7.06 -5.45
N LEU A 258 -8.55 7.54 -6.42
CA LEU A 258 -10.00 7.75 -6.33
C LEU A 258 -10.79 6.43 -6.30
N GLN A 259 -10.20 5.33 -6.73
CA GLN A 259 -10.77 3.99 -6.58
C GLN A 259 -11.09 3.65 -5.12
N TRP A 260 -10.40 4.25 -4.15
CA TRP A 260 -10.75 4.11 -2.73
C TRP A 260 -12.19 4.53 -2.40
N CYS A 261 -12.72 5.57 -3.05
CA CYS A 261 -14.10 6.00 -2.85
C CYS A 261 -15.09 4.92 -3.28
N VAL A 262 -14.77 4.19 -4.35
CA VAL A 262 -15.60 3.09 -4.84
C VAL A 262 -15.47 1.86 -3.92
N LEU A 263 -14.25 1.55 -3.47
CA LEU A 263 -13.99 0.37 -2.63
C LEU A 263 -14.57 0.48 -1.22
N LEU A 264 -14.77 1.69 -0.72
CA LEU A 264 -15.32 1.97 0.60
C LEU A 264 -16.81 2.32 0.58
N ALA A 265 -17.43 2.45 -0.59
CA ALA A 265 -18.85 2.71 -0.69
C ALA A 265 -19.67 1.62 0.04
N PRO A 266 -20.76 1.98 0.74
CA PRO A 266 -21.38 3.31 0.83
C PRO A 266 -20.82 4.19 1.96
N ARG A 267 -19.74 3.81 2.65
CA ARG A 267 -19.20 4.60 3.77
C ARG A 267 -18.63 5.93 3.28
N PRO A 268 -18.78 7.02 4.07
CA PRO A 268 -18.10 8.26 3.79
C PRO A 268 -16.58 8.08 3.90
N VAL A 269 -15.83 8.75 3.04
CA VAL A 269 -14.37 8.70 2.96
C VAL A 269 -13.84 10.12 2.94
N LYS A 270 -12.88 10.42 3.80
CA LYS A 270 -12.18 11.70 3.76
C LYS A 270 -10.99 11.58 2.82
N LEU A 271 -10.93 12.45 1.82
CA LEU A 271 -9.76 12.60 0.96
C LEU A 271 -8.97 13.83 1.39
N LEU A 272 -7.70 13.65 1.73
CA LEU A 272 -6.75 14.74 1.93
C LEU A 272 -5.80 14.79 0.75
N ILE A 273 -5.79 15.90 0.02
CA ILE A 273 -4.92 16.10 -1.14
C ILE A 273 -3.80 17.08 -0.72
N ALA A 274 -2.59 16.56 -0.58
CA ALA A 274 -1.40 17.34 -0.26
C ALA A 274 -0.61 17.65 -1.54
N GLY A 275 -0.77 18.88 -2.04
CA GLY A 275 -0.02 19.38 -3.19
C GLY A 275 -0.51 20.76 -3.61
N GLY A 276 0.22 21.42 -4.51
CA GLY A 276 -0.20 22.71 -5.07
C GLY A 276 -1.42 22.58 -5.98
N ASP A 277 -1.91 23.72 -6.47
CA ASP A 277 -3.16 23.83 -7.25
C ASP A 277 -3.20 22.87 -8.45
N GLY A 278 -2.08 22.65 -9.14
CA GLY A 278 -2.01 21.71 -10.26
C GLY A 278 -2.30 20.26 -9.85
N THR A 279 -1.81 19.82 -8.69
CA THR A 279 -2.10 18.48 -8.16
C THR A 279 -3.57 18.35 -7.76
N VAL A 280 -4.12 19.37 -7.09
CA VAL A 280 -5.53 19.41 -6.68
C VAL A 280 -6.44 19.39 -7.92
N ALA A 281 -6.17 20.25 -8.91
CA ALA A 281 -6.92 20.30 -10.16
C ALA A 281 -6.86 18.96 -10.92
N TRP A 282 -5.72 18.27 -10.90
CA TRP A 282 -5.57 16.97 -11.55
C TRP A 282 -6.43 15.87 -10.90
N VAL A 283 -6.46 15.83 -9.57
CA VAL A 283 -7.32 14.89 -8.81
C VAL A 283 -8.79 15.22 -9.04
N MET A 284 -9.20 16.49 -8.92
CA MET A 284 -10.59 16.92 -9.15
C MET A 284 -11.05 16.64 -10.58
N THR A 285 -10.23 16.90 -11.58
CA THR A 285 -10.55 16.56 -12.98
C THR A 285 -10.74 15.05 -13.15
N SER A 286 -9.95 14.25 -12.43
CA SER A 286 -10.07 12.80 -12.47
C SER A 286 -11.32 12.29 -11.75
N SER A 287 -11.74 12.94 -10.66
CA SER A 287 -12.98 12.59 -9.95
C SER A 287 -14.22 12.86 -10.79
N TYR A 288 -14.27 14.00 -11.49
CA TYR A 288 -15.35 14.29 -12.45
C TYR A 288 -15.41 13.25 -13.58
N LYS A 289 -14.25 12.82 -14.11
CA LYS A 289 -14.19 11.76 -15.14
C LYS A 289 -14.64 10.39 -14.65
N MET A 290 -14.54 10.14 -13.34
CA MET A 290 -15.00 8.90 -12.72
C MET A 290 -16.43 9.00 -12.19
N ASP A 291 -17.12 10.12 -12.43
CA ASP A 291 -18.47 10.40 -11.92
C ASP A 291 -18.59 10.23 -10.39
N LEU A 292 -17.52 10.60 -9.68
CA LEU A 292 -17.51 10.58 -8.22
C LEU A 292 -18.08 11.90 -7.71
N ASP A 293 -19.15 11.81 -6.91
CA ASP A 293 -19.74 12.96 -6.27
C ASP A 293 -18.87 13.45 -5.09
N VAL A 294 -17.99 14.41 -5.37
CA VAL A 294 -17.07 15.00 -4.38
C VAL A 294 -17.81 15.84 -3.33
N ARG A 295 -19.08 16.19 -3.56
CA ARG A 295 -19.85 17.10 -2.68
C ARG A 295 -20.91 16.39 -1.84
N ASN A 296 -21.44 15.23 -2.26
CA ASN A 296 -22.55 14.56 -1.56
C ASN A 296 -22.13 13.38 -0.67
N GLN A 297 -21.28 13.64 0.32
CA GLN A 297 -21.28 12.84 1.56
C GLN A 297 -21.91 13.58 2.75
N ALA A 298 -22.33 14.83 2.54
CA ALA A 298 -23.22 15.56 3.42
C ALA A 298 -24.51 15.87 2.64
N TYR A 299 -25.68 15.49 3.17
CA TYR A 299 -27.01 15.88 2.67
C TYR A 299 -27.51 15.30 1.33
N LYS A 300 -27.94 14.03 1.36
CA LYS A 300 -29.20 13.64 0.69
C LYS A 300 -30.03 12.74 1.61
N LYS A 301 -30.57 13.34 2.67
CA LYS A 301 -31.81 12.85 3.28
C LYS A 301 -32.95 13.57 2.57
N LYS A 302 -33.49 12.95 1.51
CA LYS A 302 -34.72 13.40 0.88
C LYS A 302 -35.85 12.97 1.80
N ILE A 303 -36.52 13.94 2.42
CA ILE A 303 -37.87 13.77 2.99
C ILE A 303 -38.82 13.52 1.81
#